data_AF-A0A9W6C116-F1
#
_entry.id   AF-A0A9W6C116-F1
#
_cell.length_a   1.000
_cell.length_b   1.000
_cell.length_c   1.000
_cell.angle_alpha   90.00
_cell.angle_beta   90.00
_cell.angle_gamma   90.00
#
_symmetry.space_group_name_H-M   'P 1'
#
loop_
_entity.id
_entity.type
_entity.pdbx_description
1 polymer ?
#
loop_
_entity_poly.entity_id
_entity_poly.type
_entity_poly.pdbx_seq_one_letter_code
_entity_poly.pdbx_strand_id
1 'polypeptide(L)'
;MAETLAKATEALIAAALKDSSGQLSAAAREAVSELRSIHGATDKLRNVETSVLQKLDQVQANFLLAIAGQTRTLSLQAALPRAETDTFDYFCTTTNATCGSGQLVRGVLRNAMRGLPTSLPLDAAYDDGAGPKDHEGRPTRHAEGFRLKLAEHLHAMTGIKPVVEPDADGKSHLIRL
;
A
#
# COMPACT_ATOMS: atom_id res chain seq x y z
N MET A 1 -29.35 -4.31 -21.12
CA MET A 1 -30.25 -5.47 -21.35
C MET A 1 -31.42 -5.54 -20.36
N ALA A 2 -31.25 -5.31 -19.05
CA ALA A 2 -32.38 -5.25 -18.10
C ALA A 2 -33.29 -4.00 -18.30
N GLU A 3 -32.70 -2.86 -18.67
CA GLU A 3 -33.41 -1.58 -18.89
C GLU A 3 -34.33 -1.60 -20.13
N THR A 4 -33.99 -2.41 -21.13
CA THR A 4 -34.81 -2.64 -22.32
C THR A 4 -35.99 -3.57 -22.03
N LEU A 5 -35.82 -4.53 -21.12
CA LEU A 5 -36.91 -5.42 -20.72
C LEU A 5 -37.95 -4.65 -19.89
N ALA A 6 -37.53 -3.87 -18.89
CA ALA A 6 -38.43 -3.05 -18.08
C ALA A 6 -39.25 -2.05 -18.92
N LYS A 7 -38.61 -1.34 -19.85
CA LYS A 7 -39.29 -0.44 -20.81
C LYS A 7 -40.22 -1.19 -21.75
N ALA A 8 -39.86 -2.40 -22.18
CA ALA A 8 -40.73 -3.24 -23.01
C ALA A 8 -41.94 -3.75 -22.24
N THR A 9 -41.78 -4.14 -20.96
CA THR A 9 -42.87 -4.58 -20.09
C THR A 9 -43.80 -3.41 -19.73
N GLU A 10 -43.26 -2.23 -19.42
CA GLU A 10 -44.07 -1.02 -19.19
C GLU A 10 -44.80 -0.57 -20.46
N ALA A 11 -44.16 -0.65 -21.63
CA ALA A 11 -44.80 -0.36 -22.90
C ALA A 11 -45.89 -1.38 -23.26
N LEU A 12 -45.68 -2.67 -22.97
CA LEU A 12 -46.68 -3.74 -23.13
C LEU A 12 -47.88 -3.56 -22.18
N ILE A 13 -47.62 -3.21 -20.91
CA ILE A 13 -48.67 -2.91 -19.93
C ILE A 13 -49.44 -1.66 -20.34
N ALA A 14 -48.74 -0.60 -20.79
CA ALA A 14 -49.36 0.63 -21.26
C ALA A 14 -50.17 0.41 -22.54
N ALA A 15 -49.67 -0.41 -23.49
CA ALA A 15 -50.39 -0.78 -24.70
C ALA A 15 -51.64 -1.63 -24.39
N ALA A 16 -51.53 -2.62 -23.50
CA ALA A 16 -52.66 -3.43 -23.04
C ALA A 16 -53.73 -2.61 -22.31
N LEU A 17 -53.34 -1.55 -21.60
CA LEU A 17 -54.26 -0.61 -20.96
C LEU A 17 -54.91 0.38 -21.94
N LYS A 18 -54.29 0.65 -23.08
CA LYS A 18 -54.74 1.65 -24.07
C LYS A 18 -55.67 1.07 -25.15
N ASP A 19 -55.60 -0.24 -25.39
CA ASP A 19 -56.23 -0.89 -26.56
C ASP A 19 -57.53 -1.66 -26.27
N SER A 20 -58.25 -1.39 -25.17
CA SER A 20 -59.54 -2.06 -24.94
C SER A 20 -60.58 -1.19 -24.25
N SER A 21 -61.71 -1.07 -24.95
CA SER A 21 -63.06 -0.88 -24.44
C SER A 21 -63.30 -1.59 -23.09
N GLY A 22 -63.11 -0.88 -21.97
CA GLY A 22 -63.79 -1.12 -20.68
C GLY A 22 -63.73 -2.50 -19.98
N GLN A 23 -63.11 -3.54 -20.56
CA GLN A 23 -63.21 -4.92 -20.09
C GLN A 23 -61.84 -5.58 -19.90
N LEU A 24 -60.87 -4.87 -19.35
CA LEU A 24 -59.79 -5.56 -18.64
C LEU A 24 -60.41 -6.20 -17.40
N SER A 25 -60.55 -7.53 -17.41
CA SER A 25 -61.05 -8.30 -16.27
C SER A 25 -60.19 -8.02 -15.03
N ALA A 26 -60.78 -8.11 -13.84
CA ALA A 26 -60.07 -7.90 -12.58
C ALA A 26 -58.76 -8.72 -12.49
N ALA A 27 -58.76 -9.93 -13.08
CA ALA A 27 -57.61 -10.81 -13.20
C ALA A 27 -56.42 -10.21 -13.99
N ALA A 28 -56.67 -9.41 -15.03
CA ALA A 28 -55.60 -8.77 -15.80
C ALA A 28 -54.94 -7.62 -15.01
N ARG A 29 -55.71 -6.88 -14.20
CA ARG A 29 -55.16 -5.84 -13.30
C ARG A 29 -54.36 -6.45 -12.14
N GLU A 30 -54.83 -7.57 -11.62
CA GLU A 30 -54.15 -8.34 -10.59
C GLU A 30 -52.81 -8.90 -11.11
N ALA A 31 -52.79 -9.51 -12.29
CA ALA A 31 -51.56 -9.98 -12.94
C ALA A 31 -50.54 -8.86 -13.22
N VAL A 32 -51.00 -7.66 -13.62
CA VAL A 32 -50.12 -6.49 -13.79
C VAL A 32 -49.54 -6.00 -12.46
N SER A 33 -50.34 -6.03 -11.39
CA SER A 33 -49.89 -5.68 -10.03
C SER A 33 -48.82 -6.66 -9.53
N GLU A 34 -49.04 -7.96 -9.74
CA GLU A 34 -48.07 -9.01 -9.40
C GLU A 34 -46.76 -8.85 -10.18
N LEU A 35 -46.81 -8.58 -11.49
CA LEU A 35 -45.62 -8.33 -12.30
C LEU A 35 -44.81 -7.12 -11.82
N ARG A 36 -45.47 -6.03 -11.41
CA ARG A 36 -44.79 -4.86 -10.82
C ARG A 36 -44.13 -5.19 -9.49
N SER A 37 -44.79 -5.99 -8.66
CA SER A 37 -44.25 -6.46 -7.39
C SER A 37 -42.98 -7.32 -7.60
N ILE A 38 -43.01 -8.25 -8.56
CA ILE A 38 -41.87 -9.09 -8.93
C ILE A 38 -40.71 -8.24 -9.47
N HIS A 39 -41.01 -7.24 -10.30
CA HIS A 39 -39.99 -6.33 -10.84
C HIS A 39 -39.30 -5.51 -9.73
N GLY A 40 -40.09 -4.91 -8.81
CA GLY A 40 -39.54 -4.17 -7.68
C GLY A 40 -38.74 -5.05 -6.70
N ALA A 41 -39.11 -6.33 -6.56
CA ALA A 41 -38.32 -7.30 -5.81
C ALA A 41 -36.97 -7.60 -6.50
N THR A 42 -36.96 -7.65 -7.83
CA THR A 42 -35.75 -7.90 -8.64
C THR A 42 -34.75 -6.75 -8.55
N ASP A 43 -35.21 -5.50 -8.59
CA ASP A 43 -34.33 -4.33 -8.43
C ASP A 43 -33.73 -4.24 -7.03
N LYS A 44 -34.50 -4.60 -6.00
CA LYS A 44 -33.98 -4.72 -4.63
C LYS A 44 -32.89 -5.78 -4.52
N LEU A 45 -33.09 -6.94 -5.15
CA LEU A 45 -32.06 -8.00 -5.19
C LEU A 45 -30.79 -7.54 -5.90
N ARG A 46 -30.91 -6.79 -7.01
CA ARG A 46 -29.76 -6.24 -7.73
C ARG A 46 -28.99 -5.18 -6.93
N ASN A 47 -29.70 -4.35 -6.17
CA ASN A 47 -29.07 -3.37 -5.28
C ASN A 47 -28.35 -4.07 -4.11
N VAL A 48 -28.93 -5.14 -3.57
CA VAL A 48 -28.28 -5.99 -2.55
C VAL A 48 -27.02 -6.64 -3.14
N GLU A 49 -27.10 -7.21 -4.35
CA GLU A 49 -25.95 -7.79 -5.06
C GLU A 49 -24.82 -6.78 -5.21
N THR A 50 -25.11 -5.58 -5.72
CA THR A 50 -24.11 -4.52 -5.89
C THR A 50 -23.48 -4.11 -4.55
N SER A 51 -24.29 -3.99 -3.48
CA SER A 51 -23.81 -3.67 -2.14
C SER A 51 -22.93 -4.77 -1.54
N VAL A 52 -23.29 -6.05 -1.77
CA VAL A 52 -22.51 -7.20 -1.31
C VAL A 52 -21.17 -7.28 -2.04
N LEU A 53 -21.16 -7.06 -3.36
CA LEU A 53 -19.93 -7.04 -4.15
C LEU A 53 -18.97 -5.93 -3.68
N GLN A 54 -19.48 -4.70 -3.46
CA GLN A 54 -18.66 -3.60 -2.92
C GLN A 54 -18.10 -3.90 -1.53
N LYS A 55 -18.88 -4.55 -0.65
CA LYS A 55 -18.41 -4.96 0.68
C LYS A 55 -17.34 -6.05 0.58
N LEU A 56 -17.48 -6.99 -0.36
CA LEU A 56 -16.48 -8.04 -0.61
C LEU A 56 -15.16 -7.44 -1.09
N ASP A 57 -15.21 -6.50 -2.04
CA ASP A 57 -14.01 -5.79 -2.52
C ASP A 57 -13.30 -5.05 -1.38
N GLN A 58 -14.06 -4.37 -0.52
CA GLN A 58 -13.50 -3.67 0.64
C GLN A 58 -12.87 -4.65 1.66
N VAL A 59 -13.50 -5.79 1.92
CA VAL A 59 -12.96 -6.82 2.82
C VAL A 59 -11.68 -7.42 2.23
N GLN A 60 -11.65 -7.67 0.92
CA GLN A 60 -10.46 -8.19 0.24
C GLN A 60 -9.31 -7.18 0.30
N ALA A 61 -9.57 -5.89 0.05
CA ALA A 61 -8.57 -4.84 0.17
C ALA A 61 -8.00 -4.75 1.59
N ASN A 62 -8.86 -4.74 2.61
CA ASN A 62 -8.44 -4.71 4.01
C ASN A 62 -7.62 -5.95 4.40
N PHE A 63 -8.01 -7.13 3.90
CA PHE A 63 -7.30 -8.37 4.15
C PHE A 63 -5.90 -8.39 3.51
N LEU A 64 -5.78 -7.92 2.27
CA LEU A 64 -4.49 -7.80 1.60
C LEU A 64 -3.55 -6.82 2.32
N LEU A 65 -4.08 -5.71 2.82
CA LEU A 65 -3.32 -4.75 3.65
C LEU A 65 -2.87 -5.39 4.97
N ALA A 66 -3.72 -6.18 5.62
CA ALA A 66 -3.38 -6.89 6.85
C ALA A 66 -2.28 -7.92 6.64
N ILE A 67 -2.34 -8.71 5.56
CA ILE A 67 -1.28 -9.67 5.20
C ILE A 67 0.04 -8.93 4.96
N ALA A 68 0.03 -7.89 4.12
CA ALA A 68 1.24 -7.13 3.83
C ALA A 68 1.88 -6.55 5.11
N GLY A 69 1.07 -6.02 6.03
CA GLY A 69 1.53 -5.53 7.33
C GLY A 69 2.12 -6.62 8.22
N GLN A 70 1.52 -7.82 8.24
CA GLN A 70 2.05 -8.97 8.98
C GLN A 70 3.36 -9.47 8.37
N THR A 71 3.43 -9.64 7.05
CA THR A 71 4.66 -10.05 6.35
C THR A 71 5.80 -9.09 6.62
N ARG A 72 5.53 -7.78 6.55
CA ARG A 72 6.50 -6.74 6.88
C ARG A 72 7.01 -6.86 8.32
N THR A 73 6.11 -7.05 9.28
CA THR A 73 6.47 -7.20 10.69
C THR A 73 7.36 -8.43 10.91
N LEU A 74 7.00 -9.56 10.30
CA LEU A 74 7.79 -10.79 10.37
C LEU A 74 9.18 -10.62 9.75
N SER A 75 9.28 -9.98 8.59
CA SER A 75 10.57 -9.68 7.94
C SER A 75 11.47 -8.82 8.84
N LEU A 76 10.92 -7.78 9.47
CA LEU A 76 11.67 -6.92 10.40
C LEU A 76 12.12 -7.70 11.66
N GLN A 77 11.25 -8.53 12.22
CA GLN A 77 11.56 -9.36 13.39
C GLN A 77 12.65 -10.40 13.07
N ALA A 78 12.62 -11.00 11.88
CA ALA A 78 13.65 -11.94 11.43
C ALA A 78 15.00 -11.25 11.14
N ALA A 79 15.00 -9.98 10.73
CA ALA A 79 16.22 -9.22 10.46
C ALA A 79 16.93 -8.71 11.72
N LEU A 80 16.21 -8.45 12.82
CA LEU A 80 16.81 -7.96 14.07
C LEU A 80 17.95 -8.81 14.64
N PRO A 81 17.82 -10.15 14.79
CA PRO A 81 18.93 -10.97 15.27
C PRO A 81 20.09 -11.01 14.27
N ARG A 82 19.82 -10.81 12.97
CA ARG A 82 20.86 -10.77 11.94
C ARG A 82 21.67 -9.47 11.97
N ALA A 83 21.09 -8.35 12.42
CA ALA A 83 21.78 -7.06 12.49
C ALA A 83 23.01 -7.04 13.44
N GLU A 84 23.18 -8.07 14.27
CA GLU A 84 24.35 -8.26 15.14
C GLU A 84 25.56 -8.82 14.41
N THR A 85 25.33 -9.61 13.37
CA THR A 85 26.35 -10.41 12.69
C THR A 85 26.53 -10.00 11.23
N ASP A 86 25.45 -9.52 10.60
CA ASP A 86 25.40 -9.03 9.23
C ASP A 86 25.59 -7.51 9.25
N THR A 87 26.84 -7.09 9.50
CA THR A 87 27.25 -5.69 9.48
C THR A 87 27.98 -5.36 8.19
N PHE A 88 27.95 -4.10 7.79
CA PHE A 88 28.79 -3.58 6.71
C PHE A 88 29.71 -2.48 7.24
N ASP A 89 30.86 -2.34 6.58
CA ASP A 89 31.91 -1.41 6.98
C ASP A 89 31.79 -0.05 6.27
N TYR A 90 32.13 1.03 6.97
CA TYR A 90 32.19 2.41 6.46
C TYR A 90 33.23 3.24 7.21
N PHE A 91 33.59 4.45 6.76
CA PHE A 91 34.52 5.33 7.48
C PHE A 91 33.78 6.34 8.36
N CYS A 92 34.17 6.42 9.64
CA CYS A 92 33.67 7.43 10.57
C CYS A 92 34.42 8.76 10.41
N THR A 93 33.67 9.87 10.40
CA THR A 93 34.23 11.22 10.30
C THR A 93 35.05 11.67 11.51
N THR A 94 34.85 11.07 12.68
CA THR A 94 35.51 11.50 13.93
C THR A 94 36.84 10.79 14.20
N THR A 95 37.08 9.61 13.64
CA THR A 95 38.19 8.74 14.07
C THR A 95 39.14 8.33 12.96
N ASN A 96 38.89 8.68 11.69
CA ASN A 96 39.64 8.17 10.53
C ASN A 96 39.81 6.65 10.55
N ALA A 97 38.84 5.93 11.12
CA ALA A 97 38.83 4.49 11.25
C ALA A 97 37.60 3.91 10.54
N THR A 98 37.73 2.66 10.11
CA THR A 98 36.60 1.85 9.66
C THR A 98 35.70 1.54 10.85
N CYS A 99 34.41 1.75 10.66
CA CYS A 99 33.35 1.55 11.62
C CYS A 99 32.34 0.53 11.10
N GLY A 100 31.84 -0.33 11.98
CA GLY A 100 30.77 -1.28 11.68
C GLY A 100 29.38 -0.67 11.87
N SER A 101 28.43 -1.02 11.02
CA SER A 101 27.07 -0.44 11.00
C SER A 101 26.03 -1.14 11.88
N GLY A 102 26.38 -2.22 12.58
CA GLY A 102 25.41 -3.09 13.26
C GLY A 102 24.47 -2.38 14.25
N GLN A 103 24.97 -1.44 15.05
CA GLN A 103 24.12 -0.69 15.98
C GLN A 103 23.13 0.24 15.25
N LEU A 104 23.57 0.89 14.19
CA LEU A 104 22.73 1.75 13.36
C LEU A 104 21.64 0.94 12.68
N VAL A 105 22.02 -0.16 12.02
CA VAL A 105 21.09 -1.08 11.36
C VAL A 105 20.04 -1.58 12.35
N ARG A 106 20.45 -1.98 13.55
CA ARG A 106 19.51 -2.38 14.61
C ARG A 106 18.60 -1.24 15.04
N GLY A 107 19.13 -0.01 15.14
CA GLY A 107 18.35 1.20 15.41
C GLY A 107 17.26 1.42 14.36
N VAL A 108 17.61 1.30 13.08
CA VAL A 108 16.68 1.42 11.95
C VAL A 108 15.58 0.36 12.03
N LEU A 109 15.93 -0.91 12.23
CA LEU A 109 14.95 -1.99 12.34
C LEU A 109 14.00 -1.80 13.53
N ARG A 110 14.51 -1.38 14.70
CA ARG A 110 13.69 -1.11 15.88
C ARG A 110 12.72 0.05 15.68
N ASN A 111 13.19 1.14 15.07
CA ASN A 111 12.34 2.29 14.77
C ASN A 111 11.28 1.93 13.71
N ALA A 112 11.65 1.17 12.69
CA ALA A 112 10.72 0.70 11.67
C ALA A 112 9.58 -0.17 12.26
N MET A 113 9.87 -1.05 13.21
CA MET A 113 8.83 -1.80 13.94
C MET A 113 7.88 -0.90 14.75
N ARG A 114 8.34 0.27 15.17
CA ARG A 114 7.52 1.29 15.87
C ARG A 114 6.81 2.23 14.90
N GLY A 115 7.00 2.07 13.59
CA GLY A 115 6.49 3.01 12.58
C GLY A 115 7.19 4.37 12.59
N LEU A 116 8.42 4.45 13.12
CA LEU A 116 9.19 5.69 13.24
C LEU A 116 10.34 5.71 12.24
N PRO A 117 10.67 6.88 11.66
CA PRO A 117 11.88 7.04 10.88
C PRO A 117 13.12 7.02 11.78
N THR A 118 14.27 6.71 11.20
CA THR A 118 15.56 6.89 11.86
C THR A 118 16.29 8.07 11.24
N SER A 119 16.66 9.05 12.05
CA SER A 119 17.48 10.17 11.60
C SER A 119 18.94 9.75 11.51
N LEU A 120 19.56 10.10 10.38
CA LEU A 120 20.96 9.90 10.09
C LEU A 120 21.61 11.26 9.80
N PRO A 121 22.64 11.68 10.56
CA PRO A 121 23.37 12.92 10.27
C PRO A 121 23.99 12.91 8.87
N LEU A 122 24.01 14.06 8.19
CA LEU A 122 24.52 14.21 6.81
C LEU A 122 25.98 13.79 6.66
N ASP A 123 26.74 13.84 7.75
CA ASP A 123 28.19 13.73 7.87
C ASP A 123 28.61 12.63 8.85
N ALA A 124 27.72 11.69 9.19
CA ALA A 124 28.03 10.61 10.12
C ALA A 124 29.05 9.59 9.58
N ALA A 125 29.08 9.39 8.26
CA ALA A 125 29.80 8.30 7.62
C ALA A 125 30.02 8.56 6.12
N TYR A 126 31.11 8.02 5.56
CA TYR A 126 31.37 8.05 4.12
C TYR A 126 31.92 6.71 3.63
N ASP A 127 31.75 6.45 2.34
CA ASP A 127 32.22 5.24 1.66
C ASP A 127 33.73 5.33 1.36
N ASP A 128 34.46 4.22 1.55
CA ASP A 128 35.87 4.03 1.17
C ASP A 128 36.05 3.78 -0.34
N GLY A 129 34.99 3.37 -1.03
CA GLY A 129 35.09 2.84 -2.39
C GLY A 129 34.99 3.89 -3.49
N ALA A 130 36.14 4.29 -4.06
CA ALA A 130 36.28 4.87 -5.41
C ALA A 130 35.68 6.27 -5.68
N GLY A 131 35.43 7.06 -4.64
CA GLY A 131 35.09 8.48 -4.80
C GLY A 131 36.29 9.32 -5.31
N PRO A 132 36.08 10.38 -6.11
CA PRO A 132 37.13 11.30 -6.51
C PRO A 132 37.94 11.77 -5.31
N LYS A 133 39.26 11.69 -5.33
CA LYS A 133 40.05 12.32 -4.26
C LYS A 133 40.06 13.82 -4.49
N ASP A 134 40.08 14.59 -3.41
CA ASP A 134 40.37 16.02 -3.57
C ASP A 134 41.80 16.23 -4.09
N HIS A 135 42.16 17.48 -4.37
CA HIS A 135 43.49 17.86 -4.86
C HIS A 135 44.63 17.53 -3.88
N GLU A 136 44.30 17.19 -2.62
CA GLU A 136 45.24 16.78 -1.57
C GLU A 136 45.27 15.24 -1.39
N GLY A 137 44.57 14.49 -2.23
CA GLY A 137 44.53 13.02 -2.17
C GLY A 137 43.64 12.47 -1.05
N ARG A 138 42.83 13.31 -0.39
CA ARG A 138 41.89 12.89 0.65
C ARG A 138 40.62 12.33 0.01
N PRO A 139 40.00 11.29 0.59
CA PRO A 139 38.69 10.83 0.15
C PRO A 139 37.70 11.99 0.20
N THR A 140 37.03 12.32 -0.91
CA THR A 140 35.87 13.21 -0.84
C THR A 140 34.81 12.54 0.02
N ARG A 141 34.27 13.30 0.97
CA ARG A 141 33.27 12.82 1.92
C ARG A 141 31.94 12.56 1.18
N HIS A 142 31.75 11.35 0.67
CA HIS A 142 30.51 10.96 0.00
C HIS A 142 29.55 10.28 0.97
N ALA A 143 28.85 11.08 1.77
CA ALA A 143 27.80 10.58 2.65
C ALA A 143 26.61 9.95 1.89
N GLU A 144 26.45 10.29 0.61
CA GLU A 144 25.47 9.67 -0.28
C GLU A 144 25.77 8.19 -0.54
N GLY A 145 27.04 7.83 -0.77
CA GLY A 145 27.45 6.44 -0.98
C GLY A 145 27.18 5.58 0.25
N PHE A 146 27.42 6.13 1.45
CA PHE A 146 27.04 5.46 2.69
C PHE A 146 25.54 5.23 2.80
N ARG A 147 24.71 6.24 2.51
CA ARG A 147 23.24 6.10 2.54
C ARG A 147 22.75 5.04 1.57
N LEU A 148 23.34 4.98 0.37
CA LEU A 148 23.01 3.97 -0.63
C LEU A 148 23.36 2.56 -0.13
N LYS A 149 24.58 2.34 0.36
CA LYS A 149 25.00 1.05 0.93
C LYS A 149 24.14 0.61 2.11
N LEU A 150 23.80 1.54 3.01
CA LEU A 150 22.89 1.27 4.12
C LEU A 150 21.51 0.85 3.61
N ALA A 151 20.97 1.52 2.60
CA ALA A 151 19.68 1.16 2.01
C ALA A 151 19.73 -0.22 1.31
N GLU A 152 20.79 -0.51 0.56
CA GLU A 152 20.99 -1.82 -0.07
C GLU A 152 21.08 -2.94 0.96
N HIS A 153 21.84 -2.71 2.05
CA HIS A 153 21.97 -3.67 3.14
C HIS A 153 20.65 -3.95 3.84
N LEU A 154 19.92 -2.89 4.19
CA LEU A 154 18.59 -3.02 4.82
C LEU A 154 17.61 -3.74 3.90
N HIS A 155 17.67 -3.48 2.59
CA HIS A 155 16.86 -4.18 1.61
C HIS A 155 17.20 -5.67 1.55
N ALA A 156 18.49 -6.01 1.46
CA ALA A 156 18.95 -7.40 1.40
C ALA A 156 18.55 -8.20 2.65
N MET A 157 18.54 -7.58 3.83
CA MET A 157 18.15 -8.26 5.07
C MET A 157 16.63 -8.42 5.23
N THR A 158 15.84 -7.43 4.81
CA THR A 158 14.40 -7.37 5.13
C THR A 158 13.50 -7.68 3.94
N GLY A 159 14.01 -7.60 2.71
CA GLY A 159 13.22 -7.60 1.48
C GLY A 159 12.40 -6.32 1.27
N ILE A 160 12.51 -5.33 2.15
CA ILE A 160 11.74 -4.09 2.11
C ILE A 160 12.60 -3.00 1.50
N LYS A 161 12.10 -2.27 0.49
CA LYS A 161 12.85 -1.19 -0.16
C LYS A 161 12.87 0.04 0.76
N PRO A 162 14.03 0.48 1.27
CA PRO A 162 14.09 1.64 2.14
C PRO A 162 13.84 2.93 1.37
N VAL A 163 13.25 3.89 2.05
CA VAL A 163 13.10 5.27 1.59
C VAL A 163 14.03 6.14 2.41
N VAL A 164 14.84 6.94 1.72
CA VAL A 164 15.80 7.87 2.33
C VAL A 164 15.46 9.27 1.83
N GLU A 165 15.05 10.14 2.74
CA GLU A 165 14.60 11.50 2.44
C GLU A 165 15.40 12.50 3.30
N PRO A 166 15.68 13.73 2.81
CA PRO A 166 16.22 14.78 3.66
C PRO A 166 15.19 15.14 4.75
N ASP A 167 15.67 15.37 5.97
CA ASP A 167 14.83 15.88 7.06
C ASP A 167 14.58 17.39 6.89
N ALA A 168 13.58 17.92 7.57
CA ALA A 168 13.18 19.32 7.53
C ALA A 168 14.31 20.27 7.99
N ASP A 169 15.28 19.77 8.76
CA ASP A 169 16.44 20.53 9.21
C ASP A 169 17.51 20.75 8.12
N GLY A 170 17.43 20.02 6.99
CA GLY A 170 18.44 20.00 5.93
C GLY A 170 19.81 19.46 6.34
N LYS A 171 19.94 18.94 7.56
CA LYS A 171 21.19 18.47 8.19
C LYS A 171 21.17 16.98 8.48
N SER A 172 20.03 16.33 8.35
CA SER A 172 19.91 14.89 8.48
C SER A 172 19.07 14.28 7.37
N HIS A 173 19.12 12.96 7.26
CA HIS A 173 18.23 12.18 6.41
C HIS A 173 17.39 11.25 7.29
N LEU A 174 16.12 11.12 6.94
CA LEU A 174 15.21 10.15 7.53
C LEU A 174 15.22 8.88 6.70
N ILE A 175 15.49 7.76 7.37
CA ILE A 175 15.40 6.42 6.79
C ILE A 175 14.11 5.77 7.27
N ARG A 176 13.28 5.34 6.33
CA ARG A 176 12.06 4.55 6.56
C ARG A 176 12.19 3.22 5.85
N LEU A 177 11.85 2.13 6.54
CA LEU A 177 11.51 0.87 5.92
C LEU A 177 10.01 0.84 5.70
#